data_AF-A0A965M575-F1
#
_entry.id   AF-A0A965M575-F1
#
_cell.length_a   1.000
_cell.length_b   1.000
_cell.length_c   1.000
_cell.angle_alpha   90.00
_cell.angle_beta   90.00
_cell.angle_gamma   90.00
#
_symmetry.space_group_name_H-M   'P 1'
#
loop_
_entity.id
_entity.type
_entity.pdbx_description
1 polymer ?
#
loop_
_entity_poly.entity_id
_entity_poly.type
_entity_poly.pdbx_seq_one_letter_code
_entity_poly.pdbx_strand_id
1 'polypeptide(L)'
;MAAARARGRARVVAIFQPHRYTRLGTFLKEFAEALSKADQIVLLPVYAAGEKVMEGASVAALATKIGELGGKVEVAGSMAEGRSILGKVWQEGDLFLVMGAGDVTQMARKVARDFGLFQKIRELAKGEGVVKWYEPMQKHTTIRIGGPAQVWFEPASEAALGRAVEWCEKEKVALTVVGRGSNLLVRDGGIGGVCVNFGQPGMSQIEVVEGKIRAGAGARLKQIVSVAKANGIMGLEFMEGIPGALGGAMRMNAGAMESWTFETVESVRVMDRKGKVSEVARGDFEVKYRRVPRLVEDIAVGATLVGKPGNPEEIAVKLKQYSRKRWDSQPAAPSAGCIFKNAEKIPAGKLIEELGLKDTSVGGARISPVHGNFIVNQGGAKAVDVLALMEQVQARARKDRGIDLEPEVIVVGEDE
;
A
#
# COMPACT_ATOMS: atom_id res chain seq x y z
N MET A 1 -6.07 -23.92 25.63
CA MET A 1 -5.58 -24.96 24.70
C MET A 1 -6.29 -26.30 24.88
N ALA A 2 -6.17 -26.99 26.02
CA ALA A 2 -6.79 -28.31 26.25
C ALA A 2 -8.30 -28.36 25.93
N ALA A 3 -9.07 -27.38 26.41
CA ALA A 3 -10.51 -27.29 26.11
C ALA A 3 -10.84 -27.10 24.61
N ALA A 4 -9.99 -26.42 23.85
CA ALA A 4 -10.18 -26.25 22.41
C ALA A 4 -9.98 -27.58 21.67
N ARG A 5 -8.92 -28.33 22.03
CA ARG A 5 -8.65 -29.66 21.47
C ARG A 5 -9.75 -30.67 21.84
N ALA A 6 -10.23 -30.64 23.09
CA ALA A 6 -11.35 -31.48 23.52
C ALA A 6 -12.66 -31.21 22.74
N ARG A 7 -12.82 -30.01 22.15
CA ARG A 7 -13.95 -29.65 21.27
C ARG A 7 -13.68 -29.92 19.79
N GLY A 8 -12.66 -30.74 19.46
CA GLY A 8 -12.36 -31.16 18.10
C GLY A 8 -11.73 -30.08 17.21
N ARG A 9 -11.19 -28.99 17.78
CA ARG A 9 -10.47 -27.98 16.99
C ARG A 9 -9.08 -28.49 16.64
N ALA A 10 -8.84 -28.66 15.35
CA ALA A 10 -7.60 -29.23 14.82
C ALA A 10 -6.40 -28.29 14.97
N ARG A 11 -6.62 -26.97 14.79
CA ARG A 11 -5.57 -25.96 14.87
C ARG A 11 -6.00 -24.77 15.72
N VAL A 12 -5.15 -24.38 16.67
CA VAL A 12 -5.38 -23.28 17.60
C VAL A 12 -4.29 -22.24 17.42
N VAL A 13 -4.69 -21.01 17.08
CA VAL A 13 -3.82 -19.84 17.01
C VAL A 13 -4.02 -19.00 18.27
N ALA A 14 -3.00 -18.93 19.11
CA ALA A 14 -3.00 -18.15 20.33
C ALA A 14 -2.52 -16.73 20.05
N ILE A 15 -3.33 -15.73 20.37
CA ILE A 15 -2.95 -14.32 20.33
C ILE A 15 -2.83 -13.84 21.76
N PHE A 16 -1.63 -13.47 22.18
CA PHE A 16 -1.37 -13.13 23.58
C PHE A 16 -0.77 -11.73 23.72
N GLN A 17 -1.44 -10.89 24.49
CA GLN A 17 -0.89 -9.63 24.98
C GLN A 17 -0.53 -9.78 26.47
N PRO A 18 0.76 -9.80 26.84
CA PRO A 18 1.15 -9.76 28.23
C PRO A 18 0.71 -8.44 28.87
N HIS A 19 0.22 -8.52 30.10
CA HIS A 19 -0.18 -7.36 30.88
C HIS A 19 0.85 -7.12 31.98
N ARG A 20 1.48 -5.93 31.97
CA ARG A 20 2.57 -5.49 32.84
C ARG A 20 3.87 -6.27 32.68
N TYR A 21 4.99 -5.56 32.80
CA TYR A 21 6.33 -6.13 32.70
C TYR A 21 6.62 -7.01 33.92
N THR A 22 6.25 -6.56 35.11
CA THR A 22 6.42 -7.32 36.37
C THR A 22 5.82 -8.73 36.28
N ARG A 23 4.55 -8.81 35.87
CA ARG A 23 3.81 -10.08 35.75
C ARG A 23 4.37 -10.98 34.66
N LEU A 24 4.78 -10.40 33.52
CA LEU A 24 5.45 -11.17 32.47
C LEU A 24 6.75 -11.79 32.98
N GLY A 25 7.56 -11.02 33.73
CA GLY A 25 8.80 -11.50 34.33
C GLY A 25 8.55 -12.62 35.34
N THR A 26 7.61 -12.44 36.26
CA THR A 26 7.31 -13.42 37.32
C THR A 26 6.85 -14.77 36.76
N PHE A 27 6.02 -14.77 35.71
CA PHE A 27 5.40 -15.99 35.18
C PHE A 27 5.94 -16.37 33.80
N LEU A 28 7.16 -15.94 33.45
CA LEU A 28 7.70 -16.07 32.11
C LEU A 28 7.74 -17.54 31.64
N LYS A 29 8.16 -18.45 32.54
CA LYS A 29 8.26 -19.88 32.26
C LYS A 29 6.88 -20.51 32.09
N GLU A 30 5.97 -20.21 33.01
CA GLU A 30 4.60 -20.73 33.02
C GLU A 30 3.82 -20.26 31.79
N PHE A 31 3.99 -19.00 31.37
CA PHE A 31 3.42 -18.50 30.12
C PHE A 31 3.99 -19.25 28.91
N ALA A 32 5.31 -19.46 28.86
CA ALA A 32 5.93 -20.19 27.75
C ALA A 32 5.39 -21.63 27.65
N GLU A 33 5.33 -22.36 28.77
CA GLU A 33 4.80 -23.72 28.84
C GLU A 33 3.31 -23.82 28.49
N ALA A 34 2.51 -22.82 28.86
CA ALA A 34 1.09 -22.79 28.54
C ALA A 34 0.83 -22.47 27.06
N LEU A 35 1.58 -21.50 26.51
CA LEU A 35 1.41 -21.01 25.14
C LEU A 35 2.00 -21.97 24.10
N SER A 36 3.11 -22.67 24.42
CA SER A 36 3.75 -23.64 23.51
C SER A 36 2.82 -24.80 23.10
N LYS A 37 1.72 -25.01 23.82
CA LYS A 37 0.68 -26.01 23.50
C LYS A 37 -0.23 -25.60 22.33
N ALA A 38 -0.19 -24.34 21.90
CA ALA A 38 -0.87 -23.87 20.70
C ALA A 38 -0.09 -24.25 19.45
N ASP A 39 -0.79 -24.39 18.32
CA ASP A 39 -0.17 -24.76 17.05
C ASP A 39 0.52 -23.56 16.37
N GLN A 40 0.10 -22.35 16.74
CA GLN A 40 0.71 -21.07 16.37
C GLN A 40 0.49 -20.05 17.49
N ILE A 41 1.51 -19.22 17.77
CA ILE A 41 1.44 -18.13 18.74
C ILE A 41 1.76 -16.80 18.02
N VAL A 42 0.97 -15.77 18.34
CA VAL A 42 1.23 -14.37 18.00
C VAL A 42 1.35 -13.59 19.31
N LEU A 43 2.54 -13.08 19.61
CA LEU A 43 2.77 -12.24 20.78
C LEU A 43 2.63 -10.77 20.39
N LEU A 44 1.82 -10.04 21.15
CA LEU A 44 1.61 -8.61 21.02
C LEU A 44 2.47 -7.84 22.02
N PRO A 45 2.80 -6.56 21.77
CA PRO A 45 3.55 -5.74 22.72
C PRO A 45 2.93 -5.72 24.11
N VAL A 46 3.77 -5.73 25.15
CA VAL A 46 3.34 -5.70 26.55
C VAL A 46 2.46 -4.48 26.79
N TYR A 47 1.25 -4.69 27.31
CA TYR A 47 0.45 -3.60 27.84
C TYR A 47 1.04 -3.17 29.19
N ALA A 48 1.85 -2.11 29.18
CA ALA A 48 2.66 -1.70 30.33
C ALA A 48 1.81 -1.23 31.52
N ALA A 49 0.61 -0.69 31.29
CA ALA A 49 -0.26 -0.12 32.32
C ALA A 49 0.47 0.87 33.25
N GLY A 50 1.39 1.67 32.70
CA GLY A 50 2.20 2.64 33.44
C GLY A 50 3.52 2.12 34.02
N GLU A 51 3.85 0.83 33.85
CA GLU A 51 5.15 0.29 34.28
C GLU A 51 6.31 0.69 33.36
N LYS A 52 7.49 0.89 33.95
CA LYS A 52 8.74 0.98 33.20
C LYS A 52 9.13 -0.40 32.68
N VAL A 53 9.84 -0.42 31.55
CA VAL A 53 10.42 -1.64 31.00
C VAL A 53 11.30 -2.31 32.06
N MET A 54 11.13 -3.60 32.24
CA MET A 54 11.93 -4.43 33.15
C MET A 54 12.84 -5.34 32.33
N GLU A 55 14.12 -5.41 32.70
CA GLU A 55 15.10 -6.26 32.04
C GLU A 55 14.71 -7.74 32.17
N GLY A 56 14.85 -8.50 31.07
CA GLY A 56 14.44 -9.92 31.01
C GLY A 56 12.94 -10.17 30.89
N ALA A 57 12.07 -9.19 31.16
CA ALA A 57 10.62 -9.33 31.06
C ALA A 57 10.08 -8.76 29.73
N SER A 58 10.45 -9.37 28.61
CA SER A 58 10.03 -8.92 27.28
C SER A 58 9.31 -10.00 26.47
N VAL A 59 8.52 -9.57 25.48
CA VAL A 59 7.91 -10.49 24.51
C VAL A 59 8.96 -11.26 23.70
N ALA A 60 10.14 -10.69 23.51
CA ALA A 60 11.27 -11.38 22.89
C ALA A 60 11.78 -12.52 23.78
N ALA A 61 11.96 -12.27 25.08
CA ALA A 61 12.36 -13.31 26.03
C ALA A 61 11.31 -14.44 26.14
N LEU A 62 10.02 -14.08 26.13
CA LEU A 62 8.93 -15.05 26.09
C LEU A 62 8.96 -15.88 24.79
N ALA A 63 9.15 -15.23 23.63
CA ALA A 63 9.25 -15.91 22.34
C ALA A 63 10.42 -16.91 22.31
N THR A 64 11.60 -16.52 22.82
CA THR A 64 12.75 -17.42 22.93
C THR A 64 12.40 -18.68 23.73
N LYS A 65 11.78 -18.53 24.90
CA LYS A 65 11.38 -19.67 25.73
C LYS A 65 10.30 -20.54 25.08
N ILE A 66 9.34 -19.94 24.38
CA ILE A 66 8.35 -20.71 23.61
C ILE A 66 9.06 -21.52 22.52
N GLY A 67 10.04 -20.93 21.82
CA GLY A 67 10.84 -21.59 20.80
C GLY A 67 11.70 -22.75 21.35
N GLU A 68 12.31 -22.58 22.52
CA GLU A 68 13.05 -23.65 23.23
C GLU A 68 12.15 -24.86 23.54
N LEU A 69 10.85 -24.62 23.74
CA LEU A 69 9.83 -25.66 23.95
C LEU A 69 9.23 -26.21 22.63
N GLY A 70 9.78 -25.81 21.48
CA GLY A 70 9.31 -26.25 20.15
C GLY A 70 8.06 -25.52 19.64
N GLY A 71 7.63 -24.43 20.28
CA GLY A 71 6.45 -23.66 19.88
C GLY A 71 6.73 -22.77 18.66
N LYS A 72 5.72 -22.64 17.78
CA LYS A 72 5.76 -21.73 16.62
C LYS A 72 5.26 -20.34 17.02
N VAL A 73 6.17 -19.38 17.16
CA VAL A 73 5.85 -18.04 17.67
C VAL A 73 6.28 -16.96 16.69
N GLU A 74 5.41 -15.97 16.47
CA GLU A 74 5.75 -14.70 15.82
C GLU A 74 5.49 -13.54 16.80
N VAL A 75 6.37 -12.53 16.78
CA VAL A 75 6.30 -11.37 17.68
C VAL A 75 5.94 -10.15 16.86
N ALA A 76 4.87 -9.47 17.25
CA ALA A 76 4.46 -8.20 16.66
C ALA A 76 5.09 -7.02 17.43
N GLY A 77 5.58 -6.03 16.70
CA GLY A 77 5.99 -4.73 17.24
C GLY A 77 4.81 -3.79 17.50
N SER A 78 3.62 -4.10 16.99
CA SER A 78 2.41 -3.27 17.14
C SER A 78 1.11 -4.08 16.99
N MET A 79 -0.05 -3.47 17.25
CA MET A 79 -1.35 -4.11 17.05
C MET A 79 -1.67 -4.31 15.57
N ALA A 80 -1.32 -3.33 14.73
CA ALA A 80 -1.44 -3.42 13.28
C ALA A 80 -0.56 -4.53 12.68
N GLU A 81 0.68 -4.68 13.18
CA GLU A 81 1.54 -5.80 12.79
C GLU A 81 0.98 -7.14 13.28
N GLY A 82 0.42 -7.19 14.49
CA GLY A 82 -0.26 -8.38 15.01
C GLY A 82 -1.40 -8.84 14.10
N ARG A 83 -2.20 -7.92 13.58
CA ARG A 83 -3.24 -8.21 12.55
C ARG A 83 -2.62 -8.75 11.25
N SER A 84 -1.51 -8.17 10.80
CA SER A 84 -0.81 -8.62 9.58
C SER A 84 -0.26 -10.04 9.72
N ILE A 85 0.28 -10.37 10.90
CA ILE A 85 0.74 -11.73 11.22
C ILE A 85 -0.45 -12.69 11.20
N LEU A 86 -1.60 -12.32 11.77
CA LEU A 86 -2.81 -13.16 11.69
C LEU A 86 -3.26 -13.42 10.25
N GLY A 87 -3.26 -12.38 9.41
CA GLY A 87 -3.52 -12.50 7.98
C GLY A 87 -2.59 -13.45 7.23
N LYS A 88 -1.35 -13.60 7.71
CA LYS A 88 -0.33 -14.52 7.17
C LYS A 88 -0.49 -15.95 7.69
N VAL A 89 -0.83 -16.13 8.97
CA VAL A 89 -0.78 -17.45 9.63
C VAL A 89 -2.11 -18.20 9.65
N TRP A 90 -3.23 -17.52 9.41
CA TRP A 90 -4.55 -18.16 9.49
C TRP A 90 -4.73 -19.26 8.44
N GLN A 91 -5.56 -20.24 8.77
CA GLN A 91 -6.04 -21.29 7.89
C GLN A 91 -7.54 -21.51 8.11
N GLU A 92 -8.22 -22.04 7.10
CA GLU A 92 -9.64 -22.39 7.19
C GLU A 92 -9.86 -23.40 8.34
N GLY A 93 -10.83 -23.11 9.22
CA GLY A 93 -11.15 -23.96 10.37
C GLY A 93 -10.33 -23.68 11.65
N ASP A 94 -9.38 -22.74 11.63
CA ASP A 94 -8.64 -22.33 12.83
C ASP A 94 -9.57 -21.84 13.95
N LEU A 95 -9.19 -22.15 15.20
CA LEU A 95 -9.70 -21.44 16.38
C LEU A 95 -8.71 -20.36 16.80
N PHE A 96 -9.15 -19.10 16.83
CA PHE A 96 -8.39 -18.02 17.43
C PHE A 96 -8.70 -17.90 18.92
N LEU A 97 -7.67 -18.02 19.76
CA LEU A 97 -7.76 -17.76 21.19
C LEU A 97 -7.03 -16.46 21.51
N VAL A 98 -7.81 -15.41 21.71
CA VAL A 98 -7.30 -14.08 22.07
C VAL A 98 -7.27 -13.95 23.59
N MET A 99 -6.10 -13.65 24.15
CA MET A 99 -5.83 -13.68 25.58
C MET A 99 -4.97 -12.48 25.99
N GLY A 100 -5.21 -11.94 27.18
CA GLY A 100 -4.46 -10.81 27.72
C GLY A 100 -5.38 -9.78 28.35
N ALA A 101 -4.82 -8.60 28.62
CA ALA A 101 -5.56 -7.44 29.10
C ALA A 101 -5.07 -6.18 28.40
N GLY A 102 -5.91 -5.15 28.35
CA GLY A 102 -5.68 -3.93 27.55
C GLY A 102 -6.41 -4.01 26.21
N ASP A 103 -5.75 -3.52 25.16
CA ASP A 103 -6.38 -3.30 23.84
C ASP A 103 -6.63 -4.58 23.03
N VAL A 104 -6.04 -5.70 23.44
CA VAL A 104 -6.24 -7.00 22.78
C VAL A 104 -7.71 -7.42 22.71
N THR A 105 -8.56 -7.01 23.65
CA THR A 105 -10.02 -7.27 23.58
C THR A 105 -10.69 -6.46 22.46
N GLN A 106 -10.22 -5.24 22.20
CA GLN A 106 -10.69 -4.43 21.07
C GLN A 106 -10.27 -5.07 19.74
N MET A 107 -9.02 -5.54 19.68
CA MET A 107 -8.50 -6.32 18.55
C MET A 107 -9.36 -7.55 18.29
N ALA A 108 -9.72 -8.34 19.31
CA ALA A 108 -10.58 -9.53 19.14
C ALA A 108 -11.92 -9.20 18.45
N ARG A 109 -12.59 -8.13 18.90
CA ARG A 109 -13.86 -7.68 18.31
C ARG A 109 -13.68 -7.22 16.86
N LYS A 110 -12.59 -6.48 16.58
CA LYS A 110 -12.27 -6.02 15.23
C LYS A 110 -11.98 -7.19 14.30
N VAL A 111 -11.12 -8.12 14.72
CA VAL A 111 -10.77 -9.34 13.98
C VAL A 111 -12.03 -10.16 13.64
N ALA A 112 -12.94 -10.36 14.60
CA ALA A 112 -14.18 -11.09 14.35
C ALA A 112 -15.08 -10.40 13.30
N ARG A 113 -15.23 -9.07 13.36
CA ARG A 113 -16.00 -8.32 12.34
C ARG A 113 -15.32 -8.36 10.98
N ASP A 114 -14.02 -8.09 10.95
CA ASP A 114 -13.24 -7.98 9.72
C ASP A 114 -13.14 -9.33 8.99
N PHE A 115 -13.16 -10.46 9.72
CA PHE A 115 -13.18 -11.79 9.13
C PHE A 115 -14.46 -12.06 8.32
N GLY A 116 -15.62 -11.55 8.77
CA GLY A 116 -16.87 -11.67 8.01
C GLY A 116 -16.80 -10.96 6.65
N LEU A 117 -16.23 -9.75 6.62
CA LEU A 117 -15.97 -9.04 5.36
C LEU A 117 -15.03 -9.83 4.45
N PHE A 118 -13.93 -10.36 5.01
CA PHE A 118 -12.97 -11.18 4.28
C PHE A 118 -13.61 -12.42 3.64
N GLN A 119 -14.42 -13.17 4.40
CA GLN A 119 -15.17 -14.31 3.88
C GLN A 119 -16.11 -13.90 2.75
N LYS A 120 -16.81 -12.78 2.91
CA LYS A 120 -17.75 -12.30 1.89
C LYS A 120 -17.06 -11.97 0.56
N ILE A 121 -15.91 -11.31 0.59
CA ILE A 121 -15.14 -11.00 -0.63
C ILE A 121 -14.60 -12.28 -1.27
N ARG A 122 -14.18 -13.28 -0.49
CA ARG A 122 -13.81 -14.61 -1.02
C ARG A 122 -14.95 -15.29 -1.77
N GLU A 123 -16.15 -15.25 -1.22
CA GLU A 123 -17.35 -15.78 -1.89
C GLU A 123 -17.65 -15.06 -3.20
N LEU A 124 -17.59 -13.72 -3.20
CA LEU A 124 -17.85 -12.90 -4.38
C LEU A 124 -16.78 -13.08 -5.48
N ALA A 125 -15.53 -13.32 -5.08
CA ALA A 125 -14.45 -13.63 -6.01
C ALA A 125 -14.69 -14.94 -6.76
N LYS A 126 -15.37 -15.93 -6.15
CA LYS A 126 -15.63 -17.26 -6.76
C LYS A 126 -14.37 -17.95 -7.30
N GLY A 127 -13.23 -17.73 -6.64
CA GLY A 127 -11.92 -18.24 -7.09
C GLY A 127 -11.29 -17.45 -8.26
N GLU A 128 -11.95 -16.44 -8.81
CA GLU A 128 -11.42 -15.57 -9.86
C GLU A 128 -10.54 -14.44 -9.28
N GLY A 129 -9.44 -14.81 -8.64
CA GLY A 129 -8.48 -13.87 -8.08
C GLY A 129 -7.91 -14.29 -6.73
N VAL A 130 -7.14 -13.41 -6.12
CA VAL A 130 -6.52 -13.63 -4.81
C VAL A 130 -7.17 -12.73 -3.78
N VAL A 131 -7.64 -13.30 -2.66
CA VAL A 131 -8.16 -12.53 -1.52
C VAL A 131 -7.31 -12.85 -0.30
N LYS A 132 -6.74 -11.81 0.32
CA LYS A 132 -5.94 -11.93 1.55
C LYS A 132 -6.57 -11.11 2.66
N TRP A 133 -6.36 -11.56 3.89
CA TRP A 133 -6.81 -10.88 5.08
C TRP A 133 -5.63 -10.12 5.71
N TYR A 134 -5.84 -8.88 6.15
CA TYR A 134 -4.81 -8.05 6.77
C TYR A 134 -3.46 -8.01 6.01
N GLU A 135 -3.49 -7.83 4.68
CA GLU A 135 -2.27 -7.77 3.88
C GLU A 135 -1.49 -6.46 4.17
N PRO A 136 -0.22 -6.51 4.60
CA PRO A 136 0.51 -5.31 4.99
C PRO A 136 0.86 -4.42 3.79
N MET A 137 0.40 -3.16 3.82
CA MET A 137 0.56 -2.22 2.70
C MET A 137 2.01 -1.82 2.44
N GLN A 138 2.92 -1.97 3.40
CA GLN A 138 4.36 -1.80 3.17
C GLN A 138 4.93 -2.70 2.06
N LYS A 139 4.26 -3.82 1.71
CA LYS A 139 4.64 -4.66 0.57
C LYS A 139 4.19 -4.09 -0.78
N HIS A 140 3.24 -3.14 -0.75
CA HIS A 140 2.49 -2.65 -1.90
C HIS A 140 2.65 -1.13 -2.13
N THR A 141 3.47 -0.46 -1.32
CA THR A 141 3.88 0.94 -1.50
C THR A 141 5.37 1.02 -1.85
N THR A 142 5.77 1.98 -2.70
CA THR A 142 7.19 2.10 -3.07
C THR A 142 8.06 2.69 -1.95
N ILE A 143 7.46 3.44 -1.03
CA ILE A 143 8.11 3.91 0.20
C ILE A 143 8.30 2.77 1.23
N ARG A 144 7.64 1.62 1.03
CA ARG A 144 7.68 0.46 1.92
C ARG A 144 7.23 0.78 3.34
N ILE A 145 6.14 1.55 3.42
CA ILE A 145 5.46 1.93 4.67
C ILE A 145 3.97 1.67 4.48
N GLY A 146 3.31 1.19 5.54
CA GLY A 146 1.86 1.07 5.57
C GLY A 146 1.36 -0.12 6.37
N GLY A 147 0.36 0.14 7.22
CA GLY A 147 -0.35 -0.88 7.99
C GLY A 147 -1.17 -1.86 7.12
N PRO A 148 -1.94 -2.76 7.74
CA PRO A 148 -2.67 -3.80 7.02
C PRO A 148 -3.87 -3.25 6.24
N ALA A 149 -4.01 -3.66 4.98
CA ALA A 149 -5.30 -3.62 4.28
C ALA A 149 -6.23 -4.67 4.89
N GLN A 150 -7.39 -4.24 5.40
CA GLN A 150 -8.36 -5.12 6.06
C GLN A 150 -8.71 -6.33 5.19
N VAL A 151 -9.11 -6.10 3.94
CA VAL A 151 -9.21 -7.12 2.90
C VAL A 151 -8.44 -6.66 1.69
N TRP A 152 -7.55 -7.49 1.17
CA TRP A 152 -6.83 -7.26 -0.07
C TRP A 152 -7.37 -8.18 -1.15
N PHE A 153 -7.81 -7.62 -2.26
CA PHE A 153 -8.41 -8.34 -3.38
C PHE A 153 -7.68 -8.04 -4.69
N GLU A 154 -7.16 -9.08 -5.33
CA GLU A 154 -6.59 -9.03 -6.67
C GLU A 154 -7.53 -9.77 -7.64
N PRO A 155 -8.49 -9.09 -8.27
CA PRO A 155 -9.42 -9.73 -9.20
C PRO A 155 -8.69 -10.28 -10.43
N ALA A 156 -9.05 -11.48 -10.88
CA ALA A 156 -8.54 -12.04 -12.14
C ALA A 156 -9.31 -11.57 -13.37
N SER A 157 -10.48 -10.95 -13.19
CA SER A 157 -11.37 -10.49 -14.26
C SER A 157 -12.16 -9.26 -13.84
N GLU A 158 -12.66 -8.50 -14.82
CA GLU A 158 -13.58 -7.38 -14.57
C GLU A 158 -14.90 -7.87 -13.97
N ALA A 159 -15.35 -9.08 -14.31
CA ALA A 159 -16.56 -9.66 -13.72
C ALA A 159 -16.38 -9.93 -12.21
N ALA A 160 -15.22 -10.45 -11.79
CA ALA A 160 -14.91 -10.66 -10.39
C ALA A 160 -14.83 -9.33 -9.62
N LEU A 161 -14.22 -8.31 -10.23
CA LEU A 161 -14.21 -6.95 -9.68
C LEU A 161 -15.62 -6.37 -9.55
N GLY A 162 -16.44 -6.48 -10.61
CA GLY A 162 -17.78 -5.90 -10.66
C GLY A 162 -18.69 -6.42 -9.54
N ARG A 163 -18.63 -7.73 -9.24
CA ARG A 163 -19.37 -8.33 -8.12
C ARG A 163 -18.97 -7.75 -6.76
N ALA A 164 -17.67 -7.52 -6.55
CA ALA A 164 -17.18 -6.92 -5.32
C ALA A 164 -17.57 -5.44 -5.21
N VAL A 165 -17.48 -4.68 -6.31
CA VAL A 165 -17.85 -3.26 -6.38
C VAL A 165 -19.33 -3.06 -6.09
N GLU A 166 -20.21 -3.79 -6.78
CA GLU A 166 -21.67 -3.71 -6.60
C GLU A 166 -22.07 -4.02 -5.15
N TRP A 167 -21.48 -5.08 -4.57
CA TRP A 167 -21.76 -5.45 -3.18
C TRP A 167 -21.22 -4.42 -2.19
N CYS A 168 -20.01 -3.91 -2.37
CA CYS A 168 -19.43 -2.88 -1.50
C CYS A 168 -20.26 -1.59 -1.51
N GLU A 169 -20.73 -1.17 -2.69
CA GLU A 169 -21.62 -0.01 -2.84
C GLU A 169 -22.92 -0.20 -2.06
N LYS A 170 -23.57 -1.37 -2.23
CA LYS A 170 -24.82 -1.70 -1.55
C LYS A 170 -24.68 -1.72 -0.02
N GLU A 171 -23.63 -2.36 0.49
CA GLU A 171 -23.40 -2.53 1.92
C GLU A 171 -22.62 -1.37 2.54
N LYS A 172 -22.32 -0.32 1.76
CA LYS A 172 -21.55 0.85 2.18
C LYS A 172 -20.17 0.51 2.75
N VAL A 173 -19.54 -0.52 2.19
CA VAL A 173 -18.17 -0.90 2.51
C VAL A 173 -17.22 -0.07 1.66
N ALA A 174 -16.28 0.62 2.31
CA ALA A 174 -15.27 1.39 1.60
C ALA A 174 -14.43 0.48 0.68
N LEU A 175 -14.26 0.90 -0.58
CA LEU A 175 -13.42 0.22 -1.57
C LEU A 175 -12.36 1.19 -2.07
N THR A 176 -11.09 0.82 -1.88
CA THR A 176 -9.93 1.60 -2.31
C THR A 176 -9.15 0.85 -3.37
N VAL A 177 -9.01 1.44 -4.57
CA VAL A 177 -8.17 0.86 -5.62
C VAL A 177 -6.73 1.35 -5.44
N VAL A 178 -5.80 0.40 -5.32
CA VAL A 178 -4.37 0.66 -5.15
C VAL A 178 -3.59 0.08 -6.32
N GLY A 179 -2.85 0.94 -7.02
CA GLY A 179 -1.87 0.53 -8.03
C GLY A 179 -0.57 0.03 -7.39
N ARG A 180 0.57 0.57 -7.83
CA ARG A 180 1.89 0.24 -7.24
C ARG A 180 2.23 0.99 -5.94
N GLY A 181 1.27 1.75 -5.40
CA GLY A 181 1.47 2.59 -4.22
C GLY A 181 2.65 3.57 -4.35
N SER A 182 2.93 4.06 -5.57
CA SER A 182 4.06 4.94 -5.85
C SER A 182 3.83 6.41 -5.52
N ASN A 183 2.58 6.77 -5.19
CA ASN A 183 2.14 8.08 -4.73
C ASN A 183 1.28 7.96 -3.45
N LEU A 184 1.46 6.89 -2.68
CA LEU A 184 0.68 6.61 -1.47
C LEU A 184 1.58 6.61 -0.24
N LEU A 185 1.09 7.24 0.82
CA LEU A 185 1.53 7.04 2.20
C LEU A 185 0.36 6.44 2.97
N VAL A 186 0.43 5.14 3.25
CA VAL A 186 -0.60 4.45 4.03
C VAL A 186 -0.27 4.60 5.51
N ARG A 187 -1.24 5.03 6.31
CA ARG A 187 -1.09 5.17 7.77
C ARG A 187 -0.83 3.82 8.45
N ASP A 188 -0.27 3.89 9.65
CA ASP A 188 0.21 2.71 10.39
C ASP A 188 -0.92 1.78 10.84
N GLY A 189 -2.13 2.29 11.07
CA GLY A 189 -3.34 1.50 11.37
C GLY A 189 -3.88 0.72 10.17
N GLY A 190 -3.46 1.08 8.95
CA GLY A 190 -3.81 0.41 7.69
C GLY A 190 -5.04 0.99 6.98
N ILE A 191 -5.59 0.25 6.02
CA ILE A 191 -6.75 0.68 5.22
C ILE A 191 -7.95 -0.20 5.57
N GLY A 192 -9.05 0.43 6.00
CA GLY A 192 -10.34 -0.24 6.24
C GLY A 192 -11.07 -0.59 4.95
N GLY A 193 -11.97 -1.59 5.04
CA GLY A 193 -12.76 -2.06 3.90
C GLY A 193 -11.98 -2.97 2.95
N VAL A 194 -12.16 -2.76 1.64
CA VAL A 194 -11.59 -3.60 0.57
C VAL A 194 -10.56 -2.80 -0.22
N CYS A 195 -9.31 -3.24 -0.20
CA CYS A 195 -8.25 -2.77 -1.08
C CYS A 195 -8.19 -3.63 -2.34
N VAL A 196 -8.39 -3.03 -3.50
CA VAL A 196 -8.33 -3.71 -4.79
C VAL A 196 -7.00 -3.40 -5.49
N ASN A 197 -6.33 -4.43 -6.01
CA ASN A 197 -5.12 -4.28 -6.80
C ASN A 197 -5.18 -5.07 -8.10
N PHE A 198 -4.75 -4.48 -9.21
CA PHE A 198 -4.78 -5.11 -10.53
C PHE A 198 -3.50 -5.87 -10.85
N GLY A 199 -3.05 -6.72 -9.92
CA GLY A 199 -1.83 -7.52 -10.07
C GLY A 199 -1.98 -8.75 -10.97
N GLN A 200 -3.21 -9.22 -11.21
CA GLN A 200 -3.47 -10.43 -11.97
C GLN A 200 -3.43 -10.18 -13.49
N PRO A 201 -2.99 -11.17 -14.30
CA PRO A 201 -2.86 -11.03 -15.74
C PRO A 201 -4.13 -10.51 -16.44
N GLY A 202 -5.31 -10.98 -16.05
CA GLY A 202 -6.57 -10.53 -16.65
C GLY A 202 -6.91 -9.05 -16.43
N MET A 203 -6.17 -8.36 -15.55
CA MET A 203 -6.31 -6.92 -15.32
C MET A 203 -5.07 -6.12 -15.76
N SER A 204 -4.02 -6.78 -16.27
CA SER A 204 -2.73 -6.17 -16.61
C SER A 204 -2.20 -6.52 -18.00
N GLN A 205 -3.00 -7.19 -18.84
CA GLN A 205 -2.64 -7.53 -20.21
C GLN A 205 -2.33 -6.28 -21.04
N ILE A 206 -1.45 -6.45 -22.02
CA ILE A 206 -1.05 -5.43 -23.00
C ILE A 206 -1.08 -6.10 -24.37
N GLU A 207 -1.83 -5.53 -25.30
CA GLU A 207 -1.93 -5.99 -26.68
C GLU A 207 -1.77 -4.81 -27.64
N VAL A 208 -1.29 -5.10 -28.86
CA VAL A 208 -1.20 -4.12 -29.94
C VAL A 208 -2.25 -4.46 -30.98
N VAL A 209 -3.14 -3.51 -31.24
CA VAL A 209 -4.27 -3.67 -32.19
C VAL A 209 -4.26 -2.45 -33.08
N GLU A 210 -4.11 -2.65 -34.40
CA GLU A 210 -4.15 -1.57 -35.40
C GLU A 210 -3.18 -0.40 -35.11
N GLY A 211 -1.97 -0.72 -34.62
CA GLY A 211 -0.96 0.29 -34.29
C GLY A 211 -1.22 1.07 -32.98
N LYS A 212 -2.22 0.65 -32.20
CA LYS A 212 -2.56 1.19 -30.88
C LYS A 212 -2.26 0.17 -29.79
N ILE A 213 -2.10 0.63 -28.55
CA ILE A 213 -1.86 -0.25 -27.40
C ILE A 213 -3.12 -0.31 -26.55
N ARG A 214 -3.73 -1.49 -26.42
CA ARG A 214 -4.75 -1.73 -25.40
C ARG A 214 -4.08 -2.32 -24.18
N ALA A 215 -4.30 -1.73 -23.02
CA ALA A 215 -3.67 -2.15 -21.78
C ALA A 215 -4.64 -2.13 -20.62
N GLY A 216 -4.61 -3.19 -19.81
CA GLY A 216 -5.31 -3.25 -18.53
C GLY A 216 -4.73 -2.25 -17.53
N ALA A 217 -5.54 -1.77 -16.59
CA ALA A 217 -5.13 -0.77 -15.61
C ALA A 217 -4.00 -1.24 -14.68
N GLY A 218 -3.79 -2.55 -14.55
CA GLY A 218 -2.67 -3.17 -13.84
C GLY A 218 -1.33 -3.16 -14.59
N ALA A 219 -1.35 -2.89 -15.90
CA ALA A 219 -0.15 -2.93 -16.74
C ALA A 219 0.90 -1.93 -16.24
N ARG A 220 2.15 -2.38 -16.07
CA ARG A 220 3.24 -1.50 -15.65
C ARG A 220 3.58 -0.55 -16.78
N LEU A 221 3.77 0.73 -16.44
CA LEU A 221 4.12 1.77 -17.41
C LEU A 221 5.37 1.41 -18.24
N LYS A 222 6.40 0.87 -17.59
CA LYS A 222 7.62 0.38 -18.25
C LYS A 222 7.36 -0.75 -19.26
N GLN A 223 6.38 -1.63 -18.98
CA GLN A 223 6.02 -2.71 -19.90
C GLN A 223 5.28 -2.14 -21.12
N ILE A 224 4.37 -1.18 -20.92
CA ILE A 224 3.69 -0.46 -22.01
C ILE A 224 4.72 0.21 -22.92
N VAL A 225 5.69 0.91 -22.35
CA VAL A 225 6.78 1.56 -23.10
C VAL A 225 7.62 0.54 -23.89
N SER A 226 7.93 -0.61 -23.29
CA SER A 226 8.68 -1.67 -23.97
C SER A 226 7.91 -2.23 -25.17
N VAL A 227 6.60 -2.44 -25.03
CA VAL A 227 5.71 -2.89 -26.11
C VAL A 227 5.60 -1.82 -27.20
N ALA A 228 5.46 -0.55 -26.80
CA ALA A 228 5.42 0.59 -27.72
C ALA A 228 6.67 0.64 -28.59
N LYS A 229 7.85 0.60 -27.97
CA LYS A 229 9.14 0.57 -28.68
C LYS A 229 9.22 -0.60 -29.66
N ALA A 230 8.88 -1.82 -29.22
CA ALA A 230 8.97 -3.03 -30.04
C ALA A 230 8.08 -2.98 -31.29
N ASN A 231 7.03 -2.15 -31.25
CA ASN A 231 6.08 -1.98 -32.35
C ASN A 231 6.22 -0.62 -33.06
N GLY A 232 7.31 0.12 -32.83
CA GLY A 232 7.55 1.41 -33.48
C GLY A 232 6.52 2.48 -33.12
N ILE A 233 5.95 2.44 -31.91
CA ILE A 233 4.96 3.41 -31.43
C ILE A 233 5.68 4.44 -30.54
N MET A 234 5.85 5.64 -31.08
CA MET A 234 6.45 6.80 -30.42
C MET A 234 5.39 7.63 -29.67
N GLY A 235 5.78 8.36 -28.63
CA GLY A 235 4.93 9.25 -27.83
C GLY A 235 4.66 8.77 -26.40
N LEU A 236 5.09 7.57 -26.04
CA LEU A 236 4.89 6.96 -24.73
C LEU A 236 6.16 6.97 -23.85
N GLU A 237 7.29 7.44 -24.39
CA GLU A 237 8.61 7.34 -23.76
C GLU A 237 8.68 8.01 -22.39
N PHE A 238 7.92 9.09 -22.18
CA PHE A 238 7.88 9.83 -20.91
C PHE A 238 7.48 8.95 -19.71
N MET A 239 6.78 7.84 -19.97
CA MET A 239 6.36 6.89 -18.96
C MET A 239 7.50 6.02 -18.39
N GLU A 240 8.66 5.92 -19.05
CA GLU A 240 9.83 5.10 -18.59
C GLU A 240 10.31 5.53 -17.20
N GLY A 241 10.24 6.84 -16.92
CA GLY A 241 10.65 7.43 -15.66
C GLY A 241 9.61 7.32 -14.54
N ILE A 242 8.36 6.94 -14.84
CA ILE A 242 7.26 7.01 -13.89
C ILE A 242 7.08 5.64 -13.21
N PRO A 243 7.33 5.53 -11.89
CA PRO A 243 6.99 4.31 -11.17
C PRO A 243 5.46 4.20 -11.08
N GLY A 244 4.87 3.16 -11.67
CA GLY A 244 3.42 2.99 -11.57
C GLY A 244 2.84 1.92 -12.49
N ALA A 245 1.52 1.84 -12.45
CA ALA A 245 0.69 1.09 -13.39
C ALA A 245 -0.28 2.06 -14.08
N LEU A 246 -0.83 1.65 -15.22
CA LEU A 246 -1.64 2.51 -16.09
C LEU A 246 -2.85 3.13 -15.37
N GLY A 247 -3.56 2.38 -14.52
CA GLY A 247 -4.72 2.89 -13.78
C GLY A 247 -4.37 4.08 -12.87
N GLY A 248 -3.25 3.98 -12.15
CA GLY A 248 -2.74 5.09 -11.32
C GLY A 248 -2.27 6.27 -12.17
N ALA A 249 -1.63 6.00 -13.30
CA ALA A 249 -1.21 7.04 -14.25
C ALA A 249 -2.40 7.80 -14.83
N MET A 250 -3.48 7.10 -15.19
CA MET A 250 -4.70 7.74 -15.65
C MET A 250 -5.36 8.57 -14.55
N ARG A 251 -5.56 8.01 -13.35
CA ARG A 251 -6.19 8.74 -12.22
C ARG A 251 -5.45 10.04 -11.90
N MET A 252 -4.12 10.00 -11.94
CA MET A 252 -3.25 11.14 -11.63
C MET A 252 -2.92 12.00 -12.85
N ASN A 253 -3.43 11.69 -14.06
CA ASN A 253 -2.89 12.23 -15.31
C ASN A 253 -1.34 12.36 -15.25
N ALA A 254 -0.68 11.25 -14.91
CA ALA A 254 0.74 11.23 -14.62
C ALA A 254 1.52 11.73 -15.83
N GLY A 255 2.60 12.46 -15.56
CA GLY A 255 3.33 13.16 -16.61
C GLY A 255 4.74 13.51 -16.17
N ALA A 256 5.63 13.48 -17.14
CA ALA A 256 7.05 13.76 -17.04
C ALA A 256 7.54 14.30 -18.40
N MET A 257 8.65 15.04 -18.41
CA MET A 257 9.24 15.58 -19.65
C MET A 257 8.22 16.32 -20.56
N GLU A 258 7.33 17.11 -19.94
CA GLU A 258 6.31 17.91 -20.65
C GLU A 258 5.30 17.07 -21.47
N SER A 259 5.08 15.82 -21.07
CA SER A 259 4.02 14.97 -21.62
C SER A 259 3.19 14.34 -20.50
N TRP A 260 1.91 14.08 -20.79
CA TRP A 260 0.94 13.58 -19.83
C TRP A 260 0.16 12.37 -20.34
N THR A 261 -0.29 11.52 -19.42
CA THR A 261 -0.98 10.26 -19.74
C THR A 261 -2.18 10.47 -20.65
N PHE A 262 -3.02 11.47 -20.39
CA PHE A 262 -4.22 11.73 -21.18
C PHE A 262 -3.95 12.35 -22.56
N GLU A 263 -2.72 12.68 -22.92
CA GLU A 263 -2.35 13.03 -24.30
C GLU A 263 -2.21 11.79 -25.19
N THR A 264 -1.94 10.64 -24.58
CA THR A 264 -1.83 9.35 -25.28
C THR A 264 -3.09 8.51 -25.20
N VAL A 265 -4.12 8.92 -24.47
CA VAL A 265 -5.35 8.14 -24.28
C VAL A 265 -6.32 8.44 -25.43
N GLU A 266 -6.79 7.39 -26.10
CA GLU A 266 -7.92 7.45 -27.05
C GLU A 266 -9.24 7.13 -26.34
N SER A 267 -9.27 6.06 -25.56
CA SER A 267 -10.43 5.62 -24.78
C SER A 267 -10.01 5.00 -23.46
N VAL A 268 -10.91 5.04 -22.48
CA VAL A 268 -10.74 4.40 -21.16
C VAL A 268 -11.91 3.47 -20.92
N ARG A 269 -11.62 2.25 -20.47
CA ARG A 269 -12.62 1.33 -19.94
C ARG A 269 -12.83 1.65 -18.47
N VAL A 270 -14.06 2.05 -18.13
CA VAL A 270 -14.43 2.59 -16.82
C VAL A 270 -15.52 1.71 -16.20
N MET A 271 -15.28 1.25 -14.98
CA MET A 271 -16.27 0.57 -14.16
C MET A 271 -16.95 1.56 -13.21
N ASP A 272 -18.28 1.61 -13.29
CA ASP A 272 -19.10 2.42 -12.39
C ASP A 272 -19.30 1.75 -11.02
N ARG A 273 -19.98 2.46 -10.10
CA ARG A 273 -20.31 1.94 -8.75
C ARG A 273 -21.27 0.75 -8.75
N LYS A 274 -21.90 0.44 -9.89
CA LYS A 274 -22.77 -0.74 -10.07
C LYS A 274 -21.99 -1.94 -10.63
N GLY A 275 -20.67 -1.83 -10.75
CA GLY A 275 -19.82 -2.89 -11.27
C GLY A 275 -19.91 -3.09 -12.78
N LYS A 276 -20.48 -2.13 -13.53
CA LYS A 276 -20.63 -2.21 -14.98
C LYS A 276 -19.50 -1.47 -15.69
N VAL A 277 -18.91 -2.13 -16.67
CA VAL A 277 -17.83 -1.55 -17.50
C VAL A 277 -18.42 -0.92 -18.74
N SER A 278 -17.96 0.29 -19.05
CA SER A 278 -18.25 1.01 -20.29
C SER A 278 -16.96 1.57 -20.89
N GLU A 279 -16.94 1.79 -22.19
CA GLU A 279 -15.84 2.50 -22.86
C GLU A 279 -16.20 3.98 -22.97
N VAL A 280 -15.26 4.84 -22.58
CA VAL A 280 -15.42 6.29 -22.55
C VAL A 280 -14.33 6.91 -23.42
N ALA A 281 -14.73 7.74 -24.39
CA ALA A 281 -13.79 8.41 -25.25
C ALA A 281 -12.99 9.46 -24.47
N ARG A 282 -11.76 9.72 -24.91
CA ARG A 282 -10.90 10.75 -24.33
C ARG A 282 -11.58 12.11 -24.21
N GLY A 283 -12.38 12.50 -25.21
CA GLY A 283 -13.09 13.79 -25.26
C GLY A 283 -14.09 13.99 -24.11
N ASP A 284 -14.57 12.90 -23.51
CA ASP A 284 -15.57 12.93 -22.44
C ASP A 284 -14.95 13.00 -21.04
N PHE A 285 -13.63 13.17 -20.94
CA PHE A 285 -12.92 13.37 -19.67
C PHE A 285 -12.52 14.83 -19.47
N GLU A 286 -12.96 15.39 -18.35
CA GLU A 286 -12.31 16.56 -17.76
C GLU A 286 -10.94 16.13 -17.21
N VAL A 287 -9.87 16.73 -17.68
CA VAL A 287 -8.49 16.39 -17.28
C VAL A 287 -7.85 17.62 -16.64
N LYS A 288 -7.40 17.48 -15.39
CA LYS A 288 -6.72 18.53 -14.64
C LYS A 288 -5.27 18.13 -14.37
N TYR A 289 -4.46 19.12 -13.99
CA TYR A 289 -3.11 18.84 -13.50
C TYR A 289 -3.17 17.90 -12.29
N ARG A 290 -2.49 16.76 -12.40
CA ARG A 290 -2.39 15.72 -11.37
C ARG A 290 -3.73 15.12 -10.91
N ARG A 291 -4.82 15.25 -11.69
CA ARG A 291 -6.15 14.76 -11.28
C ARG A 291 -7.09 14.58 -12.48
N VAL A 292 -7.79 13.45 -12.51
CA VAL A 292 -8.91 13.20 -13.44
C VAL A 292 -10.19 12.95 -12.63
N PRO A 293 -11.10 13.93 -12.49
CA PRO A 293 -12.23 13.88 -11.55
C PRO A 293 -13.09 12.62 -11.69
N ARG A 294 -13.44 12.22 -12.93
CA ARG A 294 -14.25 11.01 -13.14
C ARG A 294 -13.58 9.75 -12.61
N LEU A 295 -12.26 9.63 -12.74
CA LEU A 295 -11.47 8.50 -12.25
C LEU A 295 -11.15 8.59 -10.75
N VAL A 296 -11.65 9.62 -10.06
CA VAL A 296 -11.70 9.67 -8.59
C VAL A 296 -12.84 8.80 -8.08
N GLU A 297 -13.99 8.88 -8.76
CA GLU A 297 -15.21 8.16 -8.44
C GLU A 297 -15.29 6.79 -9.11
N ASP A 298 -15.15 6.75 -10.43
CA ASP A 298 -15.18 5.50 -11.17
C ASP A 298 -13.81 4.81 -11.15
N ILE A 299 -13.81 3.51 -11.49
CA ILE A 299 -12.60 2.70 -11.52
C ILE A 299 -12.16 2.49 -12.97
N ALA A 300 -10.99 3.01 -13.34
CA ALA A 300 -10.40 2.67 -14.63
C ALA A 300 -9.87 1.23 -14.60
N VAL A 301 -10.36 0.38 -15.52
CA VAL A 301 -9.96 -1.04 -15.63
C VAL A 301 -9.05 -1.31 -16.83
N GLY A 302 -8.98 -0.38 -17.79
CA GLY A 302 -8.04 -0.41 -18.91
C GLY A 302 -8.17 0.83 -19.80
N ALA A 303 -7.33 0.93 -20.83
CA ALA A 303 -7.40 2.00 -21.81
C ALA A 303 -6.79 1.59 -23.16
N THR A 304 -7.20 2.30 -24.21
CA THR A 304 -6.55 2.31 -25.52
C THR A 304 -5.65 3.53 -25.59
N LEU A 305 -4.36 3.29 -25.84
CA LEU A 305 -3.32 4.30 -25.98
C LEU A 305 -2.88 4.42 -27.43
N VAL A 306 -2.66 5.65 -27.85
CA VAL A 306 -2.23 6.02 -29.20
C VAL A 306 -0.88 6.73 -29.15
N GLY A 307 -0.10 6.51 -30.19
CA GLY A 307 1.17 7.18 -30.43
C GLY A 307 1.32 7.49 -31.91
N LYS A 308 2.54 7.81 -32.32
CA LYS A 308 2.90 8.06 -33.71
C LYS A 308 3.80 6.93 -34.21
N PRO A 309 3.71 6.51 -35.48
CA PRO A 309 4.73 5.66 -36.08
C PRO A 309 6.11 6.29 -35.91
N GLY A 310 7.08 5.49 -35.49
CA GLY A 310 8.43 5.97 -35.18
C GLY A 310 9.46 4.87 -35.24
N ASN A 311 10.71 5.28 -35.38
CA ASN A 311 11.85 4.37 -35.46
C ASN A 311 12.20 3.80 -34.06
N PRO A 312 12.31 2.47 -33.88
CA PRO A 312 12.64 1.85 -32.59
C PRO A 312 13.99 2.25 -31.98
N GLU A 313 15.00 2.55 -32.81
CA GLU A 313 16.31 3.05 -32.39
C GLU A 313 16.20 4.46 -31.81
N GLU A 314 15.44 5.36 -32.43
CA GLU A 314 15.19 6.72 -31.91
C GLU A 314 14.46 6.67 -30.55
N ILE A 315 13.45 5.80 -30.46
CA ILE A 315 12.74 5.54 -29.19
C ILE A 315 13.74 5.06 -28.14
N ALA A 316 14.64 4.13 -28.48
CA ALA A 316 15.65 3.63 -27.56
C ALA A 316 16.57 4.73 -27.01
N VAL A 317 16.97 5.68 -27.86
CA VAL A 317 17.79 6.83 -27.45
C VAL A 317 17.04 7.68 -26.43
N LYS A 318 15.78 8.05 -26.70
CA LYS A 318 14.94 8.84 -25.78
C LYS A 318 14.75 8.13 -24.44
N LEU A 319 14.46 6.83 -24.46
CA LEU A 319 14.30 6.03 -23.24
C LEU A 319 15.56 6.06 -22.36
N LYS A 320 16.74 5.93 -22.99
CA LYS A 320 18.02 6.01 -22.28
C LYS A 320 18.23 7.39 -21.67
N GLN A 321 17.89 8.47 -22.39
CA GLN A 321 17.98 9.84 -21.89
C GLN A 321 17.05 10.08 -20.70
N TYR A 322 15.78 9.65 -20.78
CA TYR A 322 14.80 9.85 -19.70
C TYR A 322 15.14 9.03 -18.46
N SER A 323 15.61 7.79 -18.65
CA SER A 323 16.10 6.95 -17.55
C SER A 323 17.29 7.60 -16.84
N ARG A 324 18.30 8.08 -17.58
CA ARG A 324 19.45 8.80 -17.00
C ARG A 324 19.01 10.03 -16.21
N LYS A 325 18.20 10.91 -16.82
CA LYS A 325 17.72 12.13 -16.17
C LYS A 325 16.99 11.85 -14.84
N ARG A 326 16.24 10.74 -14.74
CA ARG A 326 15.61 10.31 -13.49
C ARG A 326 16.66 9.94 -12.43
N TRP A 327 17.58 9.03 -12.76
CA TRP A 327 18.54 8.50 -11.79
C TRP A 327 19.58 9.53 -11.34
N ASP A 328 19.88 10.52 -12.19
CA ASP A 328 20.80 11.61 -11.87
C ASP A 328 20.15 12.66 -10.95
N SER A 329 18.82 12.74 -10.90
CA SER A 329 18.09 13.81 -10.18
C SER A 329 17.21 13.34 -9.02
N GLN A 330 16.99 12.02 -8.86
CA GLN A 330 16.04 11.48 -7.88
C GLN A 330 16.67 10.32 -7.09
N PRO A 331 16.30 10.15 -5.81
CA PRO A 331 16.84 9.08 -4.99
C PRO A 331 16.38 7.69 -5.44
N ALA A 332 17.28 6.72 -5.34
CA ALA A 332 16.97 5.30 -5.55
C ALA A 332 16.33 4.62 -4.33
N ALA A 333 16.43 5.25 -3.16
CA ALA A 333 15.86 4.73 -1.92
C ALA A 333 14.32 4.68 -1.96
N PRO A 334 13.69 3.78 -1.19
CA PRO A 334 12.23 3.70 -1.09
C PRO A 334 11.60 5.05 -0.74
N SER A 335 10.71 5.55 -1.59
CA SER A 335 10.01 6.84 -1.43
C SER A 335 8.65 6.80 -2.14
N ALA A 336 7.79 7.78 -1.87
CA ALA A 336 6.46 7.93 -2.49
C ALA A 336 6.45 8.98 -3.63
N GLY A 337 7.61 9.24 -4.24
CA GLY A 337 7.78 10.33 -5.21
C GLY A 337 7.93 11.70 -4.55
N CYS A 338 7.57 12.74 -5.29
CA CYS A 338 7.50 14.11 -4.77
C CYS A 338 6.44 14.18 -3.66
N ILE A 339 6.82 14.70 -2.50
CA ILE A 339 5.94 14.81 -1.34
C ILE A 339 4.97 15.99 -1.48
N PHE A 340 5.45 17.11 -2.01
CA PHE A 340 4.67 18.33 -2.22
C PHE A 340 4.56 18.71 -3.69
N LYS A 341 3.46 19.38 -4.03
CA LYS A 341 3.32 20.07 -5.31
C LYS A 341 4.30 21.24 -5.37
N ASN A 342 4.66 21.67 -6.57
CA ASN A 342 5.43 22.91 -6.74
C ASN A 342 4.57 24.13 -6.41
N ALA A 343 5.14 25.08 -5.67
CA ALA A 343 4.54 26.40 -5.49
C ALA A 343 4.78 27.26 -6.75
N GLU A 344 3.91 28.25 -7.00
CA GLU A 344 3.97 29.08 -8.21
C GLU A 344 5.33 29.74 -8.45
N LYS A 345 5.99 30.19 -7.38
CA LYS A 345 7.23 30.98 -7.45
C LYS A 345 8.51 30.16 -7.36
N ILE A 346 8.43 28.94 -6.82
CA ILE A 346 9.62 28.12 -6.56
C ILE A 346 9.26 26.63 -6.55
N PRO A 347 10.05 25.77 -7.21
CA PRO A 347 9.91 24.33 -7.07
C PRO A 347 10.08 23.90 -5.61
N ALA A 348 9.21 23.00 -5.13
CA ALA A 348 9.21 22.59 -3.73
C ALA A 348 10.56 21.97 -3.29
N GLY A 349 11.21 21.21 -4.17
CA GLY A 349 12.53 20.65 -3.88
C GLY A 349 13.61 21.70 -3.64
N LYS A 350 13.61 22.78 -4.43
CA LYS A 350 14.54 23.90 -4.27
C LYS A 350 14.24 24.68 -3.00
N LEU A 351 12.97 24.92 -2.69
CA LEU A 351 12.55 25.57 -1.45
C LEU A 351 13.06 24.82 -0.22
N ILE A 352 12.85 23.49 -0.16
CA ILE A 352 13.25 22.65 0.98
C ILE A 352 14.79 22.64 1.13
N GLU A 353 15.52 22.65 0.02
CA GLU A 353 16.97 22.76 0.00
C GLU A 353 17.47 24.11 0.52
N GLU A 354 16.89 25.22 0.07
CA GLU A 354 17.23 26.57 0.55
C GLU A 354 16.87 26.80 2.02
N LEU A 355 15.88 26.06 2.54
CA LEU A 355 15.55 26.05 3.97
C LEU A 355 16.53 25.20 4.81
N GLY A 356 17.49 24.53 4.17
CA GLY A 356 18.49 23.70 4.85
C GLY A 356 17.90 22.43 5.47
N LEU A 357 16.78 21.92 4.94
CA LEU A 357 16.05 20.79 5.53
C LEU A 357 16.45 19.43 4.95
N LYS A 358 17.28 19.38 3.90
CA LYS A 358 17.89 18.13 3.43
C LYS A 358 18.57 17.43 4.61
N ASP A 359 18.53 16.10 4.62
CA ASP A 359 19.08 15.25 5.67
C ASP A 359 18.41 15.32 7.06
N THR A 360 17.32 16.09 7.22
CA THR A 360 16.50 16.03 8.43
C THR A 360 15.81 14.67 8.54
N SER A 361 15.84 14.07 9.73
CA SER A 361 15.23 12.77 10.01
C SER A 361 14.26 12.81 11.18
N VAL A 362 13.22 11.98 11.11
CA VAL A 362 12.34 11.61 12.22
C VAL A 362 12.13 10.10 12.13
N GLY A 363 12.36 9.38 13.23
CA GLY A 363 12.29 7.92 13.24
C GLY A 363 13.14 7.30 12.11
N GLY A 364 12.54 6.44 11.29
CA GLY A 364 13.20 5.83 10.12
C GLY A 364 13.12 6.66 8.82
N ALA A 365 12.42 7.78 8.82
CA ALA A 365 12.22 8.62 7.64
C ALA A 365 13.26 9.75 7.57
N ARG A 366 13.68 10.13 6.36
CA ARG A 366 14.65 11.22 6.11
C ARG A 366 14.31 12.01 4.86
N ILE A 367 14.52 13.32 4.89
CA ILE A 367 14.49 14.14 3.67
C ILE A 367 15.74 13.85 2.84
N SER A 368 15.56 13.48 1.58
CA SER A 368 16.63 12.99 0.73
C SER A 368 17.74 14.04 0.52
N PRO A 369 19.02 13.66 0.63
CA PRO A 369 20.13 14.54 0.25
C PRO A 369 20.15 14.83 -1.26
N VAL A 370 19.66 13.88 -2.07
CA VAL A 370 19.65 13.97 -3.54
C VAL A 370 18.64 15.01 -4.01
N HIS A 371 17.41 14.98 -3.47
CA HIS A 371 16.33 15.87 -3.90
C HIS A 371 15.42 16.25 -2.72
N GLY A 372 15.34 17.55 -2.40
CA GLY A 372 14.64 18.04 -1.19
C GLY A 372 13.15 17.68 -1.13
N ASN A 373 12.48 17.49 -2.27
CA ASN A 373 11.05 17.11 -2.32
C ASN A 373 10.78 15.60 -2.13
N PHE A 374 11.79 14.79 -1.78
CA PHE A 374 11.62 13.35 -1.55
C PHE A 374 11.90 13.02 -0.09
N ILE A 375 10.96 12.35 0.56
CA ILE A 375 11.20 11.67 1.84
C ILE A 375 11.47 10.20 1.55
N VAL A 376 12.58 9.68 2.08
CA VAL A 376 13.03 8.31 1.90
C VAL A 376 12.89 7.52 3.19
N ASN A 377 12.53 6.25 3.07
CA ASN A 377 12.55 5.29 4.16
C ASN A 377 13.96 4.67 4.24
N GLN A 378 14.66 4.89 5.36
CA GLN A 378 16.00 4.34 5.61
C GLN A 378 15.96 2.93 6.22
N GLY A 379 14.77 2.37 6.40
CA GLY A 379 14.52 1.11 7.10
C GLY A 379 13.71 1.36 8.37
N GLY A 380 12.62 0.60 8.54
CA GLY A 380 11.78 0.67 9.74
C GLY A 380 10.96 1.96 9.91
N ALA A 381 10.95 2.87 8.93
CA ALA A 381 10.15 4.09 9.00
C ALA A 381 8.65 3.77 9.08
N LYS A 382 7.93 4.58 9.87
CA LYS A 382 6.48 4.54 9.98
C LYS A 382 5.82 5.69 9.23
N ALA A 383 4.51 5.62 9.01
CA ALA A 383 3.79 6.70 8.35
C ALA A 383 3.81 7.97 9.20
N VAL A 384 3.71 7.83 10.53
CA VAL A 384 3.83 8.94 11.48
C VAL A 384 5.17 9.68 11.36
N ASP A 385 6.27 8.98 11.06
CA ASP A 385 7.59 9.60 10.87
C ASP A 385 7.60 10.53 9.64
N VAL A 386 7.03 10.05 8.53
CA VAL A 386 6.93 10.82 7.29
C VAL A 386 6.01 12.02 7.47
N LEU A 387 4.87 11.84 8.15
CA LEU A 387 3.93 12.93 8.43
C LEU A 387 4.55 14.01 9.33
N ALA A 388 5.34 13.62 10.32
CA ALA A 388 6.07 14.57 11.18
C ALA A 388 7.10 15.39 10.38
N LEU A 389 7.84 14.76 9.46
CA LEU A 389 8.73 15.49 8.55
C LEU A 389 7.97 16.43 7.62
N MET A 390 6.83 16.01 7.09
CA MET A 390 5.98 16.85 6.24
C MET A 390 5.51 18.10 7.00
N GLU A 391 5.05 17.94 8.23
CA GLU A 391 4.60 19.04 9.09
C GLU A 391 5.76 20.02 9.38
N GLN A 392 6.95 19.52 9.71
CA GLN A 392 8.14 20.35 9.92
C GLN A 392 8.49 21.17 8.67
N VAL A 393 8.45 20.55 7.48
CA VAL A 393 8.72 21.23 6.21
C VAL A 393 7.69 22.33 5.93
N GLN A 394 6.39 22.02 6.09
CA GLN A 394 5.31 23.00 5.88
C GLN A 394 5.41 24.16 6.87
N ALA A 395 5.63 23.87 8.15
CA ALA A 395 5.80 24.89 9.18
C ALA A 395 6.98 25.82 8.86
N ARG A 396 8.11 25.26 8.41
CA ARG A 396 9.30 26.04 8.06
C ARG A 396 9.12 26.87 6.79
N ALA A 397 8.51 26.30 5.76
CA ALA A 397 8.19 27.02 4.52
C ALA A 397 7.26 28.22 4.78
N ARG A 398 6.24 28.03 5.61
CA ARG A 398 5.32 29.10 5.99
C ARG A 398 6.01 30.18 6.82
N LYS A 399 6.79 29.78 7.84
CA LYS A 399 7.46 30.71 8.76
C LYS A 399 8.53 31.57 8.06
N ASP A 400 9.39 30.96 7.25
CA ASP A 400 10.59 31.63 6.74
C ASP A 400 10.38 32.25 5.35
N ARG A 401 9.40 31.73 4.58
CA ARG A 401 9.17 32.15 3.19
C ARG A 401 7.73 32.57 2.91
N GLY A 402 6.80 32.40 3.84
CA GLY A 402 5.38 32.71 3.63
C GLY A 402 4.73 31.83 2.56
N ILE A 403 5.24 30.61 2.35
CA ILE A 403 4.73 29.68 1.33
C ILE A 403 4.03 28.52 2.02
N ASP A 404 2.76 28.30 1.67
CA ASP A 404 1.99 27.14 2.08
C ASP A 404 2.19 26.00 1.06
N LEU A 405 2.92 24.96 1.45
CA LEU A 405 3.17 23.79 0.61
C LEU A 405 1.99 22.81 0.67
N GLU A 406 1.42 22.47 -0.49
CA GLU A 406 0.37 21.46 -0.62
C GLU A 406 0.95 20.06 -0.84
N PRO A 407 0.49 19.03 -0.10
CA PRO A 407 0.88 17.64 -0.38
C PRO A 407 0.48 17.18 -1.79
N GLU A 408 1.39 16.48 -2.47
CA GLU A 408 1.13 15.73 -3.71
C GLU A 408 0.94 14.23 -3.42
N VAL A 409 1.66 13.72 -2.42
CA VAL A 409 1.47 12.35 -1.91
C VAL A 409 0.06 12.19 -1.32
N ILE A 410 -0.60 11.08 -1.64
CA ILE A 410 -1.93 10.78 -1.11
C ILE A 410 -1.78 9.99 0.18
N VAL A 411 -2.18 10.61 1.29
CA VAL A 411 -2.24 9.95 2.61
C VAL A 411 -3.58 9.22 2.74
N VAL A 412 -3.54 7.93 3.06
CA VAL A 412 -4.75 7.09 3.20
C VAL A 412 -4.67 6.20 4.43
N GLY A 413 -5.81 5.68 4.85
CA GLY A 413 -5.92 4.77 5.98
C GLY A 413 -6.17 5.48 7.31
N GLU A 414 -5.97 4.73 8.38
CA GLU A 414 -6.30 5.13 9.76
C GLU A 414 -5.04 5.12 10.63
N ASP A 415 -5.07 5.93 11.69
CA ASP A 415 -4.06 5.85 12.74
C ASP A 415 -4.20 4.53 13.53
N GLU A 416 -3.15 4.14 14.25
CA GLU A 416 -3.09 2.86 14.97
C GLU A 416 -3.95 2.84 16.25
#